data_AF-A0A3S3PRN9-F1
#
_entry.id   AF-A0A3S3PRN9-F1
#
_cell.length_a   1.000
_cell.length_b   1.000
_cell.length_c   1.000
_cell.angle_alpha   90.00
_cell.angle_beta   90.00
_cell.angle_gamma   90.00
#
_symmetry.space_group_name_H-M   'P 1'
#
loop_
_entity.id
_entity.type
_entity.pdbx_description
1 polymer ?
#
loop_
_entity_poly.entity_id
_entity_poly.type
_entity_poly.pdbx_seq_one_letter_code
_entity_poly.pdbx_strand_id
1 'polypeptide(L)'
;MAMHCNSVFLSSCSYLNRTKLFSTQSPSLHPSSSSDLPITFPNRTKLQNIRLARHISAVVSEKNAVGSSFSGNNSIKLTYLEGNSWLWEVGGVRILVDPILVGNLDFGVPWLYDAAKKILKSFQLKDLPELDCLLITQSLDDHCHQKTLKPLSKMFPDLRVISTPNAESILNPLFGSVTYLEPGQSSEIEGKNGSKVGVRATAGPVLGPPWQRPENGYLIISPQSELTIYFEPHCVYNQAFLQKEQADIVITPVIKQLLPSFTLVSGQEDAIKLASLLQAKYVVPMNNGDLDSKGFLSSILYSEGTIESFKELLSRELPDAKVLMPIPGEPLEISTASRVP
;
A
#
# COMPACT_ATOMS: atom_id res chain seq x y z
N MET A 1 31.77 -5.03 54.94
CA MET A 1 32.01 -6.37 55.54
C MET A 1 31.50 -7.42 54.57
N ALA A 2 32.35 -8.43 54.29
CA ALA A 2 32.12 -9.70 53.57
C ALA A 2 31.53 -9.61 52.14
N MET A 3 32.23 -9.86 51.03
CA MET A 3 33.06 -11.01 50.58
C MET A 3 32.36 -12.37 50.57
N HIS A 4 32.09 -12.88 49.36
CA HIS A 4 32.35 -14.24 48.84
C HIS A 4 31.84 -14.28 47.39
N CYS A 5 32.65 -14.29 46.32
CA CYS A 5 33.55 -15.34 45.80
C CYS A 5 32.94 -16.75 45.72
N ASN A 6 32.65 -17.20 44.49
CA ASN A 6 33.26 -18.42 43.94
C ASN A 6 33.23 -18.42 42.39
N SER A 7 34.43 -18.54 41.85
CA SER A 7 34.78 -18.93 40.48
C SER A 7 34.97 -20.46 40.38
N VAL A 8 35.41 -20.94 39.20
CA VAL A 8 36.01 -22.26 38.85
C VAL A 8 35.06 -23.15 38.03
N PHE A 9 35.42 -23.80 36.91
CA PHE A 9 36.51 -23.76 35.90
C PHE A 9 36.08 -24.72 34.75
N LEU A 10 36.61 -24.50 33.54
CA LEU A 10 36.91 -25.43 32.43
C LEU A 10 36.21 -26.82 32.32
N SER A 11 35.78 -27.18 31.09
CA SER A 11 36.57 -28.08 30.23
C SER A 11 35.90 -28.35 28.88
N SER A 12 36.70 -28.19 27.84
CA SER A 12 36.63 -28.83 26.52
C SER A 12 36.40 -30.34 26.58
N CYS A 13 35.68 -30.90 25.59
CA CYS A 13 36.06 -32.17 24.97
C CYS A 13 35.36 -32.37 23.61
N SER A 14 36.20 -32.46 22.58
CA SER A 14 35.94 -33.02 21.25
C SER A 14 35.69 -34.52 21.32
N TYR A 15 34.74 -35.06 20.54
CA TYR A 15 34.79 -36.45 20.06
C TYR A 15 34.29 -36.58 18.61
N LEU A 16 35.11 -37.30 17.85
CA LEU A 16 34.99 -37.69 16.46
C LEU A 16 34.10 -38.94 16.25
N ASN A 17 33.66 -39.10 14.99
CA ASN A 17 33.25 -40.32 14.26
C ASN A 17 31.88 -40.92 14.65
N ARG A 18 31.00 -41.32 13.72
CA ARG A 18 31.26 -42.24 12.61
C ARG A 18 30.13 -42.26 11.57
N THR A 19 30.54 -42.47 10.33
CA THR A 19 29.89 -42.77 9.04
C THR A 19 28.74 -43.81 9.01
N LYS A 20 27.77 -43.59 8.09
CA LYS A 20 27.12 -44.58 7.18
C LYS A 20 26.52 -43.77 6.00
N LEU A 21 27.14 -43.70 4.82
CA LEU A 21 27.07 -44.63 3.68
C LEU A 21 25.67 -45.17 3.36
N PHE A 22 25.01 -44.54 2.39
CA PHE A 22 24.16 -45.22 1.42
C PHE A 22 24.52 -44.71 0.02
N SER A 23 24.79 -45.65 -0.88
CA SER A 23 25.21 -45.43 -2.25
C SER A 23 24.19 -45.99 -3.23
N THR A 24 24.21 -45.40 -4.43
CA THR A 24 23.81 -45.98 -5.74
C THR A 24 22.29 -45.97 -6.03
N GLN A 25 21.78 -45.69 -7.23
CA GLN A 25 22.32 -45.58 -8.59
C GLN A 25 21.53 -44.54 -9.41
N SER A 26 22.24 -43.83 -10.29
CA SER A 26 21.71 -43.27 -11.54
C SER A 26 22.04 -44.22 -12.70
N PRO A 27 21.29 -44.14 -13.82
CA PRO A 27 21.93 -44.34 -15.11
C PRO A 27 21.60 -43.21 -16.09
N SER A 28 22.55 -42.96 -16.98
CA SER A 28 22.56 -41.90 -17.96
C SER A 28 22.84 -42.48 -19.36
N LEU A 29 22.29 -41.82 -20.40
CA LEU A 29 22.73 -41.77 -21.81
C LEU A 29 22.38 -43.01 -22.68
N HIS A 30 22.02 -42.93 -23.97
CA HIS A 30 22.27 -41.98 -25.06
C HIS A 30 21.24 -42.17 -26.23
N PRO A 31 21.28 -41.34 -27.30
CA PRO A 31 20.22 -41.16 -28.32
C PRO A 31 20.46 -41.95 -29.62
N SER A 32 19.44 -41.98 -30.50
CA SER A 32 19.59 -42.33 -31.91
C SER A 32 18.73 -41.45 -32.84
N SER A 33 19.41 -40.94 -33.87
CA SER A 33 18.95 -40.35 -35.14
C SER A 33 18.31 -41.42 -36.05
N SER A 34 17.65 -41.23 -37.20
CA SER A 34 17.61 -40.19 -38.27
C SER A 34 16.57 -40.61 -39.34
N SER A 35 16.32 -39.72 -40.32
CA SER A 35 15.73 -39.84 -41.70
C SER A 35 14.26 -39.41 -41.87
N ASP A 36 13.91 -38.26 -42.48
CA ASP A 36 14.00 -37.81 -43.92
C ASP A 36 13.01 -38.58 -44.83
N LEU A 37 12.09 -38.05 -45.66
CA LEU A 37 11.74 -36.75 -46.29
C LEU A 37 10.22 -36.80 -46.76
N PRO A 38 9.72 -36.15 -47.84
CA PRO A 38 9.02 -34.85 -47.81
C PRO A 38 7.66 -34.82 -48.57
N ILE A 39 6.60 -34.09 -48.16
CA ILE A 39 5.53 -33.69 -49.10
C ILE A 39 5.00 -32.27 -48.82
N THR A 40 4.87 -31.55 -49.94
CA THR A 40 4.55 -30.16 -50.28
C THR A 40 3.23 -29.54 -49.82
N PHE A 41 3.27 -28.19 -49.78
CA PHE A 41 2.22 -27.18 -49.58
C PHE A 41 0.98 -27.28 -50.51
N PRO A 42 -0.12 -26.60 -50.14
CA PRO A 42 -0.43 -25.35 -50.84
C PRO A 42 -0.80 -24.14 -49.94
N ASN A 43 -0.84 -22.99 -50.62
CA ASN A 43 -0.78 -21.60 -50.18
C ASN A 43 -2.09 -20.97 -49.65
N ARG A 44 -1.88 -19.85 -48.91
CA ARG A 44 -2.71 -18.61 -48.76
C ARG A 44 -4.07 -18.77 -48.06
N THR A 45 -4.38 -17.95 -47.05
CA THR A 45 -4.58 -16.50 -47.19
C THR A 45 -4.13 -15.70 -45.95
N LYS A 46 -3.48 -14.56 -46.21
CA LYS A 46 -3.20 -13.49 -45.24
C LYS A 46 -4.49 -12.68 -45.02
N LEU A 47 -4.91 -12.54 -43.77
CA LEU A 47 -5.81 -11.46 -43.35
C LEU A 47 -4.99 -10.48 -42.52
N GLN A 48 -4.77 -9.30 -43.11
CA GLN A 48 -4.23 -8.13 -42.46
C GLN A 48 -5.33 -7.50 -41.62
N ASN A 49 -5.13 -7.36 -40.31
CA ASN A 49 -5.92 -6.44 -39.50
C ASN A 49 -4.98 -5.42 -38.84
N ILE A 50 -4.85 -4.32 -39.58
CA ILE A 50 -4.79 -2.91 -39.19
C ILE A 50 -4.51 -2.63 -37.70
N ARG A 51 -3.38 -1.91 -37.50
CA ARG A 51 -2.96 -1.22 -36.29
C ARG A 51 -4.04 -0.25 -35.78
N LEU A 52 -4.27 -0.25 -34.46
CA LEU A 52 -4.68 0.95 -33.74
C LEU A 52 -3.86 1.07 -32.45
N ALA A 53 -2.64 1.60 -32.57
CA ALA A 53 -1.89 2.08 -31.41
C ALA A 53 -2.56 3.39 -30.95
N ARG A 54 -3.34 3.33 -29.87
CA ARG A 54 -3.82 4.53 -29.17
C ARG A 54 -2.66 5.13 -28.39
N HIS A 55 -2.04 6.15 -28.98
CA HIS A 55 -1.22 7.11 -28.25
C HIS A 55 -2.14 7.88 -27.30
N ILE A 56 -2.00 7.68 -25.99
CA ILE A 56 -2.61 8.57 -25.00
C ILE A 56 -1.63 9.74 -24.85
N SER A 57 -1.99 10.88 -25.46
CA SER A 57 -1.33 12.15 -25.24
C SER A 57 -2.24 12.98 -24.35
N ALA A 58 -1.83 13.19 -23.10
CA ALA A 58 -2.51 14.11 -22.20
C ALA A 58 -2.27 15.54 -22.71
N VAL A 59 -3.26 16.08 -23.43
CA VAL A 59 -3.27 17.48 -23.84
C VAL A 59 -3.69 18.31 -22.62
N VAL A 60 -2.72 18.97 -21.99
CA VAL A 60 -2.97 20.09 -21.08
C VAL A 60 -3.50 21.24 -21.93
N SER A 61 -4.80 21.50 -21.87
CA SER A 61 -5.40 22.69 -22.47
C SER A 61 -5.27 23.84 -21.48
N GLU A 62 -4.24 24.67 -21.63
CA GLU A 62 -4.22 25.99 -21.02
C GLU A 62 -5.30 26.87 -21.67
N LYS A 63 -6.34 27.19 -20.89
CA LYS A 63 -7.21 28.33 -21.17
C LYS A 63 -7.21 29.25 -19.97
N ASN A 64 -6.74 30.47 -20.21
CA ASN A 64 -6.86 31.63 -19.35
C ASN A 64 -8.27 31.73 -18.75
N ALA A 65 -8.35 31.69 -17.42
CA ALA A 65 -9.51 32.16 -16.68
C ALA A 65 -9.03 33.06 -15.54
N VAL A 66 -9.51 34.29 -15.63
CA VAL A 66 -9.45 35.40 -14.69
C VAL A 66 -9.77 34.93 -13.26
N GLY A 67 -9.12 35.57 -12.28
CA GLY A 67 -9.15 35.26 -10.85
C GLY A 67 -10.45 34.66 -10.34
N SER A 68 -10.41 33.37 -10.03
CA SER A 68 -11.42 32.70 -9.24
C SER A 68 -11.01 32.77 -7.79
N SER A 69 -11.72 33.60 -7.03
CA SER A 69 -11.79 33.52 -5.57
C SER A 69 -11.95 32.07 -5.12
N PHE A 70 -11.14 31.64 -4.14
CA PHE A 70 -11.28 30.36 -3.43
C PHE A 70 -12.74 30.20 -2.93
N SER A 71 -13.58 29.59 -3.75
CA SER A 71 -14.80 28.95 -3.28
C SER A 71 -14.34 27.70 -2.56
N GLY A 72 -14.49 27.68 -1.23
CA GLY A 72 -14.17 26.53 -0.40
C GLY A 72 -14.94 25.31 -0.88
N ASN A 73 -14.29 24.49 -1.72
CA ASN A 73 -14.85 23.21 -2.10
C ASN A 73 -14.59 22.27 -0.93
N ASN A 74 -15.66 21.91 -0.21
CA ASN A 74 -15.65 20.93 0.88
C ASN A 74 -15.45 19.47 0.36
N SER A 75 -14.85 19.32 -0.82
CA SER A 75 -14.61 18.05 -1.49
C SER A 75 -13.23 17.49 -1.14
N ILE A 76 -13.18 16.19 -0.87
CA ILE A 76 -11.97 15.40 -0.78
C ILE A 76 -11.75 14.70 -2.13
N LYS A 77 -10.53 14.66 -2.63
CA LYS A 77 -10.15 13.85 -3.80
C LYS A 77 -9.19 12.76 -3.39
N LEU A 78 -9.52 11.52 -3.74
CA LEU A 78 -8.70 10.34 -3.48
C LEU A 78 -8.31 9.67 -4.80
N THR A 79 -7.04 9.74 -5.16
CA THR A 79 -6.51 9.06 -6.35
C THR A 79 -5.75 7.81 -5.93
N TYR A 80 -6.30 6.65 -6.25
CA TYR A 80 -5.63 5.37 -6.00
C TYR A 80 -4.52 5.15 -7.02
N LEU A 81 -3.32 4.82 -6.54
CA LEU A 81 -2.14 4.63 -7.39
C LEU A 81 -1.70 3.16 -7.48
N GLU A 82 -2.55 2.19 -7.10
CA GLU A 82 -2.26 0.75 -6.99
C GLU A 82 -1.32 0.37 -5.83
N GLY A 83 -1.52 -0.82 -5.28
CA GLY A 83 -0.81 -1.27 -4.07
C GLY A 83 -1.33 -0.55 -2.83
N ASN A 84 -0.43 -0.08 -1.97
CA ASN A 84 -0.79 0.80 -0.85
C ASN A 84 -0.73 2.29 -1.23
N SER A 85 -0.40 2.62 -2.48
CA SER A 85 -0.10 3.99 -2.89
C SER A 85 -1.34 4.83 -3.18
N TRP A 86 -1.36 6.05 -2.64
CA TRP A 86 -2.41 7.04 -2.88
C TRP A 86 -1.87 8.45 -3.05
N LEU A 87 -2.63 9.28 -3.77
CA LEU A 87 -2.50 10.73 -3.75
C LEU A 87 -3.84 11.33 -3.30
N TRP A 88 -3.82 12.09 -2.21
CA TRP A 88 -5.00 12.72 -1.65
C TRP A 88 -4.93 14.24 -1.77
N GLU A 89 -6.06 14.87 -2.06
CA GLU A 89 -6.28 16.31 -1.89
C GLU A 89 -7.38 16.50 -0.83
N VAL A 90 -6.99 16.97 0.35
CA VAL A 90 -7.88 17.12 1.51
C VAL A 90 -7.73 18.53 2.05
N GLY A 91 -8.80 19.32 2.10
CA GLY A 91 -8.73 20.70 2.62
C GLY A 91 -7.68 21.56 1.88
N GLY A 92 -7.49 21.35 0.58
CA GLY A 92 -6.46 22.04 -0.20
C GLY A 92 -5.01 21.63 0.11
N VAL A 93 -4.78 20.56 0.87
CA VAL A 93 -3.47 19.95 1.14
C VAL A 93 -3.29 18.69 0.29
N ARG A 94 -2.15 18.56 -0.39
CA ARG A 94 -1.80 17.39 -1.21
C ARG A 94 -0.86 16.44 -0.47
N ILE A 95 -1.36 15.24 -0.19
CA ILE A 95 -0.69 14.21 0.62
C ILE A 95 -0.40 13.00 -0.28
N LEU A 96 0.87 12.63 -0.40
CA LEU A 96 1.29 11.37 -1.02
C LEU A 96 1.38 10.30 0.07
N VAL A 97 0.78 9.13 -0.14
CA VAL A 97 0.71 8.06 0.85
C VAL A 97 1.35 6.80 0.30
N ASP A 98 2.26 6.20 1.07
CA ASP A 98 2.90 4.90 0.81
C ASP A 98 3.31 4.66 -0.68
N PRO A 99 4.13 5.52 -1.28
CA PRO A 99 4.34 5.53 -2.73
C PRO A 99 5.29 4.43 -3.24
N ILE A 100 4.78 3.59 -4.13
CA ILE A 100 5.55 2.63 -4.94
C ILE A 100 5.48 3.12 -6.40
N LEU A 101 6.40 3.98 -6.82
CA LEU A 101 6.36 4.66 -8.12
C LEU A 101 7.63 4.44 -8.96
N VAL A 102 8.62 3.72 -8.43
CA VAL A 102 9.90 3.46 -9.12
C VAL A 102 10.25 1.98 -9.03
N GLY A 103 10.22 1.31 -10.17
CA GLY A 103 10.49 -0.13 -10.24
C GLY A 103 9.39 -0.97 -9.61
N ASN A 104 9.65 -2.27 -9.51
CA ASN A 104 8.73 -3.23 -8.92
C ASN A 104 8.97 -3.34 -7.41
N LEU A 105 7.92 -3.77 -6.70
CA LEU A 105 7.98 -4.18 -5.31
C LEU A 105 8.59 -5.58 -5.24
N ASP A 106 9.75 -5.71 -4.58
CA ASP A 106 10.48 -6.98 -4.51
C ASP A 106 11.06 -7.30 -3.13
N PHE A 107 10.87 -6.44 -2.12
CA PHE A 107 11.41 -6.61 -0.77
C PHE A 107 12.93 -6.85 -0.75
N GLY A 108 13.66 -6.40 -1.78
CA GLY A 108 15.09 -6.64 -1.97
C GLY A 108 15.47 -8.07 -2.41
N VAL A 109 14.49 -8.95 -2.67
CA VAL A 109 14.71 -10.35 -3.05
C VAL A 109 13.83 -10.73 -4.26
N PRO A 110 14.16 -10.26 -5.49
CA PRO A 110 13.27 -10.38 -6.67
C PRO A 110 12.88 -11.80 -7.09
N TRP A 111 13.71 -12.80 -6.78
CA TRP A 111 13.38 -14.20 -7.08
C TRP A 111 12.30 -14.76 -6.14
N LEU A 112 12.19 -14.19 -4.93
CA LEU A 112 11.22 -14.58 -3.91
C LEU A 112 9.87 -13.92 -4.18
N TYR A 113 9.87 -12.61 -4.46
CA TYR A 113 8.70 -11.83 -4.83
C TYR A 113 9.11 -10.68 -5.74
N ASP A 114 8.35 -10.45 -6.81
CA ASP A 114 8.51 -9.31 -7.71
C ASP A 114 7.12 -8.94 -8.25
N ALA A 115 6.61 -7.77 -7.90
CA ALA A 115 5.28 -7.31 -8.24
C ALA A 115 5.28 -5.94 -8.93
N ALA A 116 4.69 -5.89 -10.12
CA ALA A 116 4.51 -4.68 -10.90
C ALA A 116 3.05 -4.18 -10.83
N LYS A 117 2.86 -2.87 -10.99
CA LYS A 117 1.53 -2.28 -11.21
C LYS A 117 0.86 -2.87 -12.44
N LYS A 118 -0.46 -3.06 -12.41
CA LYS A 118 -1.23 -3.61 -13.54
C LYS A 118 -1.61 -2.52 -14.53
N ILE A 119 -2.09 -1.39 -14.02
CA ILE A 119 -2.73 -0.33 -14.82
C ILE A 119 -1.77 0.85 -15.03
N LEU A 120 -1.21 1.41 -13.96
CA LEU A 120 -0.40 2.63 -13.96
C LEU A 120 1.09 2.36 -14.25
N LYS A 121 1.37 1.48 -15.21
CA LYS A 121 2.75 1.08 -15.59
C LYS A 121 3.62 2.24 -16.07
N SER A 122 3.01 3.31 -16.61
CA SER A 122 3.72 4.48 -17.12
C SER A 122 3.76 5.67 -16.15
N PHE A 123 2.97 5.62 -15.06
CA PHE A 123 2.90 6.70 -14.07
C PHE A 123 4.20 6.73 -13.27
N GLN A 124 4.83 7.88 -13.22
CA GLN A 124 6.16 8.09 -12.66
C GLN A 124 6.18 9.26 -11.69
N LEU A 125 7.28 9.38 -10.96
CA LEU A 125 7.52 10.48 -10.02
C LEU A 125 7.30 11.88 -10.62
N LYS A 126 7.68 12.08 -11.89
CA LYS A 126 7.50 13.37 -12.59
C LYS A 126 6.04 13.73 -12.89
N ASP A 127 5.14 12.75 -12.80
CA ASP A 127 3.71 12.93 -13.05
C ASP A 127 2.97 13.34 -11.76
N LEU A 128 3.66 13.34 -10.60
CA LEU A 128 3.13 13.84 -9.35
C LEU A 128 2.93 15.36 -9.40
N PRO A 129 1.85 15.89 -8.80
CA PRO A 129 1.74 17.32 -8.58
C PRO A 129 2.75 17.77 -7.51
N GLU A 130 2.79 19.07 -7.24
CA GLU A 130 3.46 19.54 -6.02
C GLU A 130 2.84 18.89 -4.77
N LEU A 131 3.66 18.54 -3.81
CA LEU A 131 3.23 17.87 -2.58
C LEU A 131 3.42 18.80 -1.38
N ASP A 132 2.53 18.66 -0.39
CA ASP A 132 2.65 19.32 0.91
C ASP A 132 3.18 18.36 1.99
N CYS A 133 2.86 17.07 1.87
CA CYS A 133 3.29 16.04 2.81
C CYS A 133 3.44 14.67 2.16
N LEU A 134 4.42 13.91 2.62
CA LEU A 134 4.49 12.45 2.48
C LEU A 134 3.98 11.81 3.78
N LEU A 135 3.07 10.85 3.66
CA LEU A 135 2.58 10.04 4.77
C LEU A 135 3.03 8.59 4.56
N ILE A 136 3.77 8.05 5.54
CA ILE A 136 4.21 6.65 5.52
C ILE A 136 3.60 5.91 6.71
N THR A 137 2.83 4.87 6.43
CA THR A 137 2.08 4.12 7.45
C THR A 137 2.89 3.04 8.15
N GLN A 138 3.72 2.33 7.38
CA GLN A 138 4.50 1.20 7.88
C GLN A 138 5.94 1.28 7.41
N SER A 139 6.84 0.56 8.08
CA SER A 139 8.26 0.50 7.73
C SER A 139 8.59 -0.51 6.62
N LEU A 140 7.63 -1.38 6.24
CA LEU A 140 7.81 -2.43 5.23
C LEU A 140 7.90 -1.86 3.80
N ASP A 141 8.53 -2.60 2.90
CA ASP A 141 8.90 -2.13 1.55
C ASP A 141 7.69 -1.87 0.63
N ASP A 142 6.53 -2.48 0.93
CA ASP A 142 5.25 -2.22 0.28
C ASP A 142 4.54 -0.94 0.77
N HIS A 143 5.18 -0.19 1.67
CA HIS A 143 4.77 1.14 2.14
C HIS A 143 5.91 2.15 2.04
N CYS A 144 7.05 1.83 2.66
CA CYS A 144 8.25 2.65 2.76
C CYS A 144 9.27 2.28 1.67
N HIS A 145 8.82 2.25 0.42
CA HIS A 145 9.60 1.72 -0.71
C HIS A 145 10.83 2.57 -1.03
N GLN A 146 12.02 2.11 -0.63
CA GLN A 146 13.24 2.90 -0.74
C GLN A 146 13.61 3.31 -2.17
N LYS A 147 13.29 2.47 -3.17
CA LYS A 147 13.54 2.79 -4.58
C LYS A 147 12.72 3.99 -5.05
N THR A 148 11.51 4.17 -4.51
CA THR A 148 10.71 5.38 -4.74
C THR A 148 11.24 6.55 -3.92
N LEU A 149 11.50 6.33 -2.62
CA LEU A 149 11.77 7.41 -1.67
C LEU A 149 13.09 8.13 -1.92
N LYS A 150 14.14 7.43 -2.35
CA LYS A 150 15.47 8.01 -2.65
C LYS A 150 15.44 9.09 -3.75
N PRO A 151 14.86 8.85 -4.94
CA PRO A 151 14.69 9.91 -5.94
C PRO A 151 13.61 10.94 -5.56
N LEU A 152 12.55 10.53 -4.85
CA LEU A 152 11.52 11.46 -4.37
C LEU A 152 12.12 12.53 -3.45
N SER A 153 12.99 12.16 -2.51
CA SER A 153 13.60 13.11 -1.58
C SER A 153 14.57 14.08 -2.25
N LYS A 154 15.17 13.69 -3.39
CA LYS A 154 15.98 14.60 -4.21
C LYS A 154 15.13 15.59 -5.00
N MET A 155 13.94 15.15 -5.43
CA MET A 155 13.01 15.96 -6.21
C MET A 155 12.24 16.95 -5.32
N PHE A 156 11.94 16.57 -4.07
CA PHE A 156 11.30 17.41 -3.07
C PHE A 156 12.11 17.44 -1.75
N PRO A 157 13.25 18.15 -1.71
CA PRO A 157 14.15 18.15 -0.55
C PRO A 157 13.51 18.70 0.73
N ASP A 158 12.54 19.61 0.60
CA ASP A 158 11.84 20.25 1.70
C ASP A 158 10.49 19.57 2.03
N LEU A 159 10.22 18.39 1.43
CA LEU A 159 8.97 17.67 1.67
C LEU A 159 8.88 17.23 3.13
N ARG A 160 7.83 17.71 3.81
CA ARG A 160 7.50 17.23 5.15
C ARG A 160 7.04 15.78 5.09
N VAL A 161 7.50 14.99 6.05
CA VAL A 161 7.12 13.58 6.17
C VAL A 161 6.47 13.35 7.52
N ILE A 162 5.34 12.65 7.55
CA ILE A 162 4.73 12.09 8.75
C ILE A 162 4.81 10.57 8.67
N SER A 163 5.27 9.90 9.73
CA SER A 163 5.42 8.45 9.70
C SER A 163 5.34 7.76 11.06
N THR A 164 5.24 6.43 11.04
CA THR A 164 5.51 5.53 12.16
C THR A 164 6.99 5.62 12.59
N PRO A 165 7.30 5.58 13.89
CA PRO A 165 8.69 5.50 14.38
C PRO A 165 9.47 4.29 13.83
N ASN A 166 8.80 3.21 13.44
CA ASN A 166 9.47 2.03 12.88
C ASN A 166 10.21 2.34 11.56
N ALA A 167 9.78 3.37 10.81
CA ALA A 167 10.39 3.76 9.55
C ALA A 167 11.59 4.71 9.70
N GLU A 168 11.99 5.04 10.94
CA GLU A 168 13.01 6.08 11.21
C GLU A 168 14.35 5.81 10.51
N SER A 169 14.85 4.58 10.61
CA SER A 169 16.13 4.19 10.00
C SER A 169 16.15 4.31 8.46
N ILE A 170 14.98 4.26 7.83
CA ILE A 170 14.81 4.37 6.38
C ILE A 170 14.64 5.84 5.96
N LEU A 171 13.84 6.60 6.71
CA LEU A 171 13.44 7.95 6.33
C LEU A 171 14.43 9.04 6.76
N ASN A 172 15.06 8.91 7.93
CA ASN A 172 15.98 9.91 8.47
C ASN A 172 17.18 10.21 7.53
N PRO A 173 17.78 9.21 6.84
CA PRO A 173 18.83 9.49 5.86
C PRO A 173 18.34 10.16 4.56
N LEU A 174 17.04 10.19 4.30
CA LEU A 174 16.46 10.63 3.03
C LEU A 174 15.82 12.01 3.10
N PHE A 175 15.16 12.35 4.21
CA PHE A 175 14.35 13.56 4.35
C PHE A 175 14.81 14.41 5.55
N GLY A 176 14.89 15.72 5.37
CA GLY A 176 15.34 16.64 6.42
C GLY A 176 14.29 16.99 7.49
N SER A 177 13.01 16.72 7.22
CA SER A 177 11.89 17.07 8.11
C SER A 177 10.90 15.91 8.24
N VAL A 178 11.13 15.04 9.22
CA VAL A 178 10.25 13.89 9.52
C VAL A 178 9.64 14.05 10.91
N THR A 179 8.32 13.89 11.00
CA THR A 179 7.56 13.80 12.25
C THR A 179 7.13 12.36 12.46
N TYR A 180 7.65 11.72 13.50
CA TYR A 180 7.27 10.37 13.88
C TYR A 180 6.14 10.41 14.92
N LEU A 181 5.06 9.69 14.67
CA LEU A 181 3.88 9.64 15.54
C LEU A 181 3.67 8.23 16.09
N GLU A 182 3.72 8.09 17.40
CA GLU A 182 3.22 6.91 18.11
C GLU A 182 1.67 6.92 18.12
N PRO A 183 1.00 5.75 18.21
CA PRO A 183 -0.45 5.69 18.33
C PRO A 183 -1.02 6.60 19.42
N GLY A 184 -2.02 7.41 19.07
CA GLY A 184 -2.60 8.43 19.95
C GLY A 184 -2.01 9.82 19.81
N GLN A 185 -0.82 9.96 19.20
CA GLN A 185 -0.24 11.27 18.90
C GLN A 185 -0.85 11.87 17.63
N SER A 186 -0.80 13.20 17.58
CA SER A 186 -1.32 13.98 16.45
C SER A 186 -0.27 14.97 15.97
N SER A 187 -0.39 15.35 14.70
CA SER A 187 0.32 16.45 14.08
C SER A 187 -0.63 17.24 13.16
N GLU A 188 -0.14 18.32 12.58
CA GLU A 188 -0.87 19.11 11.60
C GLU A 188 -0.02 19.26 10.33
N ILE A 189 -0.64 19.05 9.18
CA ILE A 189 -0.06 19.36 7.88
C ILE A 189 -0.56 20.75 7.48
N GLU A 190 0.36 21.71 7.39
CA GLU A 190 0.10 23.01 6.79
C GLU A 190 0.36 22.94 5.29
N GLY A 191 -0.62 23.21 4.43
CA GLY A 191 -0.42 23.32 2.98
C GLY A 191 0.32 24.60 2.61
N LYS A 192 0.95 24.64 1.44
CA LYS A 192 1.62 25.86 0.94
C LYS A 192 0.69 27.07 0.78
N ASN A 193 -0.61 26.83 0.71
CA ASN A 193 -1.67 27.84 0.67
C ASN A 193 -2.16 28.29 2.07
N GLY A 194 -1.55 27.80 3.14
CA GLY A 194 -1.95 28.07 4.53
C GLY A 194 -3.11 27.22 5.04
N SER A 195 -3.66 26.30 4.23
CA SER A 195 -4.64 25.31 4.71
C SER A 195 -4.03 24.39 5.76
N LYS A 196 -4.86 23.82 6.64
CA LYS A 196 -4.43 22.93 7.71
C LYS A 196 -5.25 21.66 7.73
N VAL A 197 -4.58 20.52 7.83
CA VAL A 197 -5.19 19.20 7.98
C VAL A 197 -4.58 18.51 9.19
N GLY A 198 -5.41 18.09 10.14
CA GLY A 198 -4.99 17.31 11.29
C GLY A 198 -4.70 15.86 10.90
N VAL A 199 -3.66 15.29 11.48
CA VAL A 199 -3.29 13.87 11.32
C VAL A 199 -3.15 13.26 12.71
N ARG A 200 -3.78 12.11 12.94
CA ARG A 200 -3.66 11.37 14.19
C ARG A 200 -3.34 9.92 13.94
N ALA A 201 -2.25 9.44 14.55
CA ALA A 201 -1.83 8.06 14.44
C ALA A 201 -2.72 7.14 15.27
N THR A 202 -3.05 5.97 14.72
CA THR A 202 -3.76 4.89 15.39
C THR A 202 -2.91 3.62 15.35
N ALA A 203 -3.12 2.71 16.30
CA ALA A 203 -2.37 1.45 16.32
C ALA A 203 -2.93 0.48 15.27
N GLY A 204 -2.06 0.12 14.33
CA GLY A 204 -2.25 -0.95 13.35
C GLY A 204 -1.61 -2.27 13.80
N PRO A 205 -1.15 -3.13 12.87
CA PRO A 205 -0.57 -4.43 13.20
C PRO A 205 0.84 -4.33 13.82
N VAL A 206 1.19 -5.31 14.65
CA VAL A 206 2.58 -5.53 15.10
C VAL A 206 3.25 -6.48 14.12
N LEU A 207 4.08 -5.92 13.23
CA LEU A 207 4.74 -6.67 12.13
C LEU A 207 6.16 -7.08 12.51
N GLY A 208 6.24 -7.96 13.50
CA GLY A 208 7.50 -8.46 14.03
C GLY A 208 7.30 -9.19 15.35
N PRO A 209 8.34 -9.27 16.20
CA PRO A 209 8.18 -9.85 17.53
C PRO A 209 7.11 -9.11 18.35
N PRO A 210 6.38 -9.79 19.27
CA PRO A 210 5.27 -9.18 20.02
C PRO A 210 5.60 -7.92 20.83
N TRP A 211 6.87 -7.66 21.11
CA TRP A 211 7.35 -6.47 21.82
C TRP A 211 7.72 -5.30 20.90
N GLN A 212 7.65 -5.48 19.58
CA GLN A 212 7.84 -4.41 18.61
C GLN A 212 6.68 -3.42 18.67
N ARG A 213 6.95 -2.16 18.35
CA ARG A 213 5.91 -1.14 18.22
C ARG A 213 4.94 -1.54 17.10
N PRO A 214 3.62 -1.30 17.26
CA PRO A 214 2.70 -1.45 16.15
C PRO A 214 3.07 -0.47 15.03
N GLU A 215 2.71 -0.83 13.80
CA GLU A 215 2.65 0.13 12.70
C GLU A 215 1.39 1.00 12.83
N ASN A 216 1.26 2.02 11.97
CA ASN A 216 0.20 3.01 12.10
C ASN A 216 -0.94 2.83 11.08
N GLY A 217 -2.16 3.05 11.55
CA GLY A 217 -3.23 3.65 10.75
C GLY A 217 -3.29 5.16 11.00
N TYR A 218 -4.11 5.89 10.25
CA TYR A 218 -4.26 7.33 10.45
C TYR A 218 -5.69 7.83 10.31
N LEU A 219 -6.07 8.75 11.19
CA LEU A 219 -7.20 9.66 10.99
C LEU A 219 -6.69 10.96 10.36
N ILE A 220 -7.33 11.38 9.27
CA ILE A 220 -7.07 12.64 8.56
C ILE A 220 -8.30 13.52 8.72
N ILE A 221 -8.11 14.66 9.38
CA ILE A 221 -9.20 15.54 9.83
C ILE A 221 -9.03 16.88 9.11
N SER A 222 -9.97 17.21 8.25
CA SER A 222 -9.98 18.49 7.55
C SER A 222 -11.13 19.37 8.08
N PRO A 223 -10.80 20.46 8.81
CA PRO A 223 -11.82 21.40 9.30
C PRO A 223 -12.64 22.01 8.16
N GLN A 224 -12.07 22.11 6.96
CA GLN A 224 -12.68 22.77 5.81
C GLN A 224 -13.72 21.88 5.12
N SER A 225 -13.48 20.57 5.02
CA SER A 225 -14.41 19.65 4.34
C SER A 225 -15.48 19.07 5.27
N GLU A 226 -15.33 19.22 6.60
CA GLU A 226 -16.15 18.56 7.62
C GLU A 226 -16.19 17.02 7.47
N LEU A 227 -15.21 16.46 6.74
CA LEU A 227 -15.09 15.04 6.48
C LEU A 227 -13.80 14.52 7.13
N THR A 228 -13.91 13.37 7.78
CA THR A 228 -12.78 12.66 8.37
C THR A 228 -12.50 11.38 7.60
N ILE A 229 -11.24 11.15 7.23
CA ILE A 229 -10.77 9.91 6.62
C ILE A 229 -10.12 9.05 7.69
N TYR A 230 -10.43 7.76 7.73
CA TYR A 230 -9.62 6.76 8.39
C TYR A 230 -8.93 5.88 7.33
N PHE A 231 -7.61 5.80 7.39
CA PHE A 231 -6.80 4.95 6.52
C PHE A 231 -6.17 3.82 7.33
N GLU A 232 -6.49 2.59 6.95
CA GLU A 232 -5.96 1.36 7.56
C GLU A 232 -5.52 0.39 6.45
N PRO A 233 -4.21 0.29 6.19
CA PRO A 233 -3.70 -0.39 5.01
C PRO A 233 -3.83 -1.92 5.03
N HIS A 234 -4.06 -2.56 6.19
CA HIS A 234 -4.14 -4.02 6.30
C HIS A 234 -5.45 -4.52 6.90
N CYS A 235 -6.39 -3.62 7.19
CA CYS A 235 -7.63 -3.92 7.93
C CYS A 235 -7.34 -4.57 9.31
N VAL A 236 -6.22 -4.20 9.95
CA VAL A 236 -5.83 -4.68 11.29
C VAL A 236 -5.64 -3.49 12.22
N TYR A 237 -6.52 -3.34 13.20
CA TYR A 237 -6.64 -2.11 13.99
C TYR A 237 -6.96 -2.41 15.46
N ASN A 238 -6.61 -1.46 16.34
CA ASN A 238 -6.99 -1.52 17.74
C ASN A 238 -8.44 -1.08 17.97
N GLN A 239 -9.33 -2.05 18.19
CA GLN A 239 -10.76 -1.78 18.42
C GLN A 239 -11.03 -0.85 19.60
N ALA A 240 -10.39 -1.09 20.75
CA ALA A 240 -10.61 -0.30 21.97
C ALA A 240 -10.21 1.17 21.79
N PHE A 241 -9.19 1.43 20.96
CA PHE A 241 -8.80 2.77 20.56
C PHE A 241 -9.88 3.39 19.67
N LEU A 242 -10.25 2.71 18.57
CA LEU A 242 -11.16 3.26 17.57
C LEU A 242 -12.63 3.39 18.04
N GLN A 243 -13.04 2.68 19.09
CA GLN A 243 -14.38 2.82 19.70
C GLN A 243 -14.74 4.26 20.11
N LYS A 244 -13.74 5.13 20.29
CA LYS A 244 -13.90 6.54 20.69
C LYS A 244 -13.74 7.51 19.53
N GLU A 245 -13.48 7.01 18.33
CA GLU A 245 -13.21 7.79 17.13
C GLU A 245 -14.36 7.63 16.13
N GLN A 246 -14.44 8.54 15.16
CA GLN A 246 -15.39 8.52 14.06
C GLN A 246 -14.68 8.87 12.76
N ALA A 247 -15.11 8.27 11.66
CA ALA A 247 -14.64 8.65 10.33
C ALA A 247 -15.75 8.53 9.30
N ASP A 248 -15.93 9.55 8.46
CA ASP A 248 -16.92 9.51 7.38
C ASP A 248 -16.49 8.57 6.25
N ILE A 249 -15.19 8.52 5.98
CA ILE A 249 -14.58 7.76 4.89
C ILE A 249 -13.59 6.77 5.50
N VAL A 250 -13.79 5.47 5.26
CA VAL A 250 -12.83 4.42 5.62
C VAL A 250 -12.16 3.91 4.35
N ILE A 251 -10.84 4.07 4.27
CA ILE A 251 -10.01 3.51 3.20
C ILE A 251 -9.28 2.29 3.77
N THR A 252 -9.64 1.10 3.31
CA THR A 252 -9.13 -0.18 3.84
C THR A 252 -9.23 -1.28 2.79
N PRO A 253 -8.41 -2.35 2.86
CA PRO A 253 -8.64 -3.54 2.07
C PRO A 253 -9.97 -4.19 2.44
N VAL A 254 -10.66 -4.73 1.44
CA VAL A 254 -11.92 -5.47 1.62
C VAL A 254 -11.82 -6.91 1.15
N ILE A 255 -10.73 -7.28 0.47
CA ILE A 255 -10.41 -8.64 0.06
C ILE A 255 -9.21 -9.10 0.88
N LYS A 256 -9.29 -10.31 1.44
CA LYS A 256 -8.18 -10.86 2.25
C LYS A 256 -7.04 -11.30 1.35
N GLN A 257 -5.81 -11.13 1.81
CA GLN A 257 -4.61 -11.73 1.22
C GLN A 257 -3.97 -12.69 2.23
N LEU A 258 -3.82 -13.94 1.82
CA LEU A 258 -3.49 -15.05 2.71
C LEU A 258 -2.28 -15.82 2.19
N LEU A 259 -1.41 -16.19 3.12
CA LEU A 259 -0.45 -17.27 2.96
C LEU A 259 -0.96 -18.50 3.72
N PRO A 260 -0.43 -19.70 3.44
CA PRO A 260 -0.72 -20.87 4.27
C PRO A 260 -0.48 -20.56 5.74
N SER A 261 -1.54 -20.63 6.55
CA SER A 261 -1.53 -20.36 8.00
C SER A 261 -1.28 -18.91 8.46
N PHE A 262 -1.21 -17.93 7.56
CA PHE A 262 -0.97 -16.53 7.91
C PHE A 262 -1.88 -15.57 7.11
N THR A 263 -2.49 -14.62 7.79
CA THR A 263 -3.23 -13.51 7.15
C THR A 263 -2.28 -12.33 6.99
N LEU A 264 -2.05 -11.89 5.75
CA LEU A 264 -1.22 -10.72 5.46
C LEU A 264 -2.04 -9.43 5.42
N VAL A 265 -3.25 -9.54 4.87
CA VAL A 265 -4.20 -8.44 4.73
C VAL A 265 -5.57 -9.00 5.09
N SER A 266 -6.24 -8.37 6.06
CA SER A 266 -7.62 -8.69 6.43
C SER A 266 -8.61 -7.99 5.50
N GLY A 267 -9.89 -8.35 5.59
CA GLY A 267 -10.94 -7.81 4.73
C GLY A 267 -12.29 -8.44 5.06
N GLN A 268 -13.26 -8.32 4.14
CA GLN A 268 -14.62 -8.85 4.28
C GLN A 268 -15.24 -8.45 5.63
N GLU A 269 -15.51 -9.42 6.51
CA GLU A 269 -16.17 -9.18 7.80
C GLU A 269 -15.40 -8.19 8.69
N ASP A 270 -14.06 -8.20 8.63
CA ASP A 270 -13.26 -7.28 9.44
C ASP A 270 -13.36 -5.84 8.94
N ALA A 271 -13.47 -5.64 7.62
CA ALA A 271 -13.71 -4.32 7.03
C ALA A 271 -15.11 -3.80 7.36
N ILE A 272 -16.11 -4.69 7.45
CA ILE A 272 -17.46 -4.33 7.91
C ILE A 272 -17.44 -3.92 9.38
N LYS A 273 -16.75 -4.67 10.24
CA LYS A 273 -16.59 -4.30 11.66
C LYS A 273 -15.89 -2.95 11.80
N LEU A 274 -14.86 -2.69 10.98
CA LEU A 274 -14.15 -1.41 11.00
C LEU A 274 -15.07 -0.26 10.60
N ALA A 275 -15.77 -0.41 9.48
CA ALA A 275 -16.73 0.59 9.00
C ALA A 275 -17.85 0.85 10.02
N SER A 276 -18.36 -0.20 10.67
CA SER A 276 -19.37 -0.10 11.72
C SER A 276 -18.84 0.63 12.94
N LEU A 277 -17.64 0.28 13.39
CA LEU A 277 -16.99 0.87 14.55
C LEU A 277 -16.82 2.38 14.42
N LEU A 278 -16.42 2.83 13.23
CA LEU A 278 -16.17 4.24 12.92
C LEU A 278 -17.41 4.98 12.41
N GLN A 279 -18.55 4.29 12.29
CA GLN A 279 -19.81 4.84 11.76
C GLN A 279 -19.63 5.43 10.35
N ALA A 280 -18.91 4.70 9.49
CA ALA A 280 -18.52 5.16 8.17
C ALA A 280 -19.73 5.38 7.27
N LYS A 281 -19.72 6.50 6.54
CA LYS A 281 -20.67 6.79 5.45
C LYS A 281 -20.20 6.20 4.13
N TYR A 282 -18.88 6.17 3.94
CA TYR A 282 -18.25 5.68 2.74
C TYR A 282 -17.14 4.70 3.09
N VAL A 283 -17.13 3.55 2.41
CA VAL A 283 -15.97 2.66 2.36
C VAL A 283 -15.34 2.78 0.98
N VAL A 284 -14.06 3.10 0.94
CA VAL A 284 -13.25 3.19 -0.29
C VAL A 284 -12.29 1.99 -0.28
N PRO A 285 -12.59 0.91 -1.01
CA PRO A 285 -11.74 -0.27 -1.01
C PRO A 285 -10.36 0.03 -1.61
N MET A 286 -9.31 -0.50 -1.01
CA MET A 286 -8.00 -0.63 -1.65
C MET A 286 -7.73 -2.08 -2.04
N ASN A 287 -7.18 -2.30 -3.23
CA ASN A 287 -6.79 -3.62 -3.72
C ASN A 287 -5.26 -3.73 -3.69
N ASN A 288 -4.68 -3.70 -2.49
CA ASN A 288 -3.23 -3.65 -2.30
C ASN A 288 -2.49 -4.87 -2.87
N GLY A 289 -3.11 -6.05 -2.84
CA GLY A 289 -2.56 -7.28 -3.44
C GLY A 289 -2.76 -7.42 -4.95
N ASP A 290 -3.49 -6.53 -5.61
CA ASP A 290 -3.85 -6.65 -7.04
C ASP A 290 -2.73 -6.13 -7.95
N LEU A 291 -1.58 -6.81 -7.92
CA LEU A 291 -0.38 -6.51 -8.69
C LEU A 291 -0.03 -7.68 -9.64
N ASP A 292 0.67 -7.37 -10.74
CA ASP A 292 1.26 -8.37 -11.62
C ASP A 292 2.49 -8.97 -10.91
N SER A 293 2.27 -10.00 -10.09
CA SER A 293 3.29 -10.61 -9.24
C SER A 293 3.82 -11.94 -9.78
N LYS A 294 5.11 -12.20 -9.52
CA LYS A 294 5.81 -13.46 -9.80
C LYS A 294 6.78 -13.79 -8.66
N GLY A 295 7.31 -15.00 -8.67
CA GLY A 295 8.23 -15.52 -7.65
C GLY A 295 7.62 -16.64 -6.84
N PHE A 296 8.37 -17.13 -5.85
CA PHE A 296 7.90 -18.22 -5.00
C PHE A 296 6.72 -17.79 -4.11
N LEU A 297 6.79 -16.61 -3.47
CA LEU A 297 5.73 -16.15 -2.58
C LEU A 297 4.41 -15.90 -3.31
N SER A 298 4.45 -15.41 -4.55
CA SER A 298 3.23 -15.20 -5.34
C SER A 298 2.53 -16.52 -5.68
N SER A 299 3.24 -17.65 -5.71
CA SER A 299 2.66 -18.96 -6.03
C SER A 299 1.86 -19.59 -4.88
N ILE A 300 2.09 -19.13 -3.65
CA ILE A 300 1.41 -19.61 -2.44
C ILE A 300 0.47 -18.55 -1.85
N LEU A 301 0.50 -17.32 -2.35
CA LEU A 301 -0.42 -16.25 -2.01
C LEU A 301 -1.78 -16.51 -2.67
N TYR A 302 -2.86 -16.40 -1.90
CA TYR A 302 -4.22 -16.50 -2.43
C TYR A 302 -5.13 -15.45 -1.79
N SER A 303 -6.17 -15.07 -2.52
CA SER A 303 -7.15 -14.09 -2.06
C SER A 303 -8.44 -14.77 -1.62
N GLU A 304 -9.11 -14.22 -0.61
CA GLU A 304 -10.41 -14.68 -0.13
C GLU A 304 -11.42 -13.53 -0.08
N GLY A 305 -12.61 -13.79 -0.63
CA GLY A 305 -13.69 -12.82 -0.79
C GLY A 305 -13.63 -12.05 -2.11
N THR A 306 -14.72 -11.35 -2.44
CA THR A 306 -14.80 -10.47 -3.61
C THR A 306 -15.35 -9.10 -3.23
N ILE A 307 -15.31 -8.16 -4.18
CA ILE A 307 -15.97 -6.85 -4.00
C ILE A 307 -17.48 -7.02 -3.89
N GLU A 308 -18.06 -7.94 -4.65
CA GLU A 308 -19.49 -8.22 -4.67
C GLU A 308 -19.95 -8.80 -3.33
N SER A 309 -19.23 -9.79 -2.79
CA SER A 309 -19.54 -10.35 -1.47
C SER A 309 -19.41 -9.29 -0.37
N PHE A 310 -18.39 -8.43 -0.46
CA PHE A 310 -18.24 -7.32 0.48
C PHE A 310 -19.40 -6.32 0.39
N LYS A 311 -19.84 -5.94 -0.81
CA LYS A 311 -20.98 -5.03 -1.02
C LYS A 311 -22.28 -5.62 -0.46
N GLU A 312 -22.51 -6.92 -0.65
CA GLU A 312 -23.66 -7.63 -0.08
C GLU A 312 -23.62 -7.57 1.45
N LEU A 313 -22.49 -7.91 2.06
CA LEU A 313 -22.30 -7.82 3.51
C LEU A 313 -22.51 -6.39 4.03
N LEU A 314 -21.94 -5.38 3.37
CA LEU A 314 -22.11 -3.98 3.77
C LEU A 314 -23.58 -3.55 3.71
N SER A 315 -24.28 -3.89 2.62
CA SER A 315 -25.70 -3.52 2.48
C SER A 315 -26.60 -4.14 3.55
N ARG A 316 -26.20 -5.29 4.12
CA ARG A 316 -26.94 -5.97 5.18
C ARG A 316 -26.64 -5.39 6.57
N GLU A 317 -25.37 -5.14 6.86
CA GLU A 317 -24.93 -4.74 8.22
C GLU A 317 -24.91 -3.21 8.43
N LEU A 318 -24.69 -2.44 7.35
CA LEU A 318 -24.55 -0.98 7.34
C LEU A 318 -25.28 -0.39 6.12
N PRO A 319 -26.62 -0.44 6.07
CA PRO A 319 -27.40 -0.10 4.87
C PRO A 319 -27.24 1.35 4.39
N ASP A 320 -26.86 2.27 5.29
CA ASP A 320 -26.63 3.68 4.96
C ASP A 320 -25.21 3.95 4.42
N ALA A 321 -24.28 3.01 4.60
CA ALA A 321 -22.91 3.13 4.12
C ALA A 321 -22.82 2.75 2.62
N LYS A 322 -21.97 3.46 1.89
CA LYS A 322 -21.77 3.24 0.45
C LYS A 322 -20.36 2.80 0.14
N VAL A 323 -20.22 1.83 -0.77
CA VAL A 323 -18.91 1.49 -1.35
C VAL A 323 -18.63 2.42 -2.52
N LEU A 324 -17.51 3.15 -2.47
CA LEU A 324 -17.02 3.97 -3.57
C LEU A 324 -15.77 3.33 -4.16
N MET A 325 -15.88 2.78 -5.38
CA MET A 325 -14.78 2.08 -6.03
C MET A 325 -13.81 3.09 -6.66
N PRO A 326 -12.53 3.14 -6.23
CA PRO A 326 -11.54 3.94 -6.92
C PRO A 326 -11.16 3.31 -8.27
N ILE A 327 -10.91 4.13 -9.27
CA ILE A 327 -10.29 3.72 -10.54
C ILE A 327 -8.82 4.16 -10.47
N PRO A 328 -7.84 3.24 -10.66
CA PRO A 328 -6.43 3.62 -10.61
C PRO A 328 -6.09 4.80 -11.53
N GLY A 329 -5.49 5.84 -10.93
CA GLY A 329 -5.06 7.07 -11.61
C GLY A 329 -6.17 8.10 -11.84
N GLU A 330 -7.43 7.79 -11.55
CA GLU A 330 -8.53 8.75 -11.64
C GLU A 330 -8.91 9.27 -10.24
N PRO A 331 -9.13 10.59 -10.08
CA PRO A 331 -9.52 11.15 -8.79
C PRO A 331 -10.97 10.78 -8.46
N LEU A 332 -11.17 10.10 -7.32
CA LEU A 332 -12.48 9.90 -6.72
C LEU A 332 -12.81 11.11 -5.84
N GLU A 333 -13.79 11.92 -6.27
CA GLU A 333 -14.24 13.09 -5.53
C GLU A 333 -15.40 12.75 -4.58
N ILE A 334 -15.26 13.12 -3.30
CA ILE A 334 -16.24 12.89 -2.24
C ILE A 334 -16.52 14.22 -1.58
N SER A 335 -17.78 14.66 -1.60
CA SER A 335 -18.22 15.91 -0.97
C SER A 335 -19.34 15.66 0.03
N THR A 336 -19.43 16.51 1.04
CA THR A 336 -20.66 16.60 1.83
C THR A 336 -21.75 17.13 0.91
N ALA A 337 -22.82 16.35 0.70
CA ALA A 337 -24.02 16.90 0.08
C ALA A 337 -24.45 18.09 0.94
N SER A 338 -24.52 19.28 0.35
CA SER A 338 -24.95 20.49 1.02
C SER A 338 -26.23 20.17 1.79
N ARG A 339 -26.22 20.31 3.12
CA ARG A 339 -27.45 20.25 3.90
C ARG A 339 -28.40 21.27 3.27
N VAL A 340 -29.45 20.77 2.62
CA VAL A 340 -30.55 21.65 2.22
C VAL A 340 -31.14 22.14 3.55
N PRO A 341 -31.21 23.46 3.78
CA PRO A 341 -31.64 24.05 5.04
C PRO A 341 -33.06 23.64 5.44
#